data_AF-A0A0C2TJK6-F1
#
_entry.id   AF-A0A0C2TJK6-F1
#
_cell.length_a   1.000
_cell.length_b   1.000
_cell.length_c   1.000
_cell.angle_alpha   90.00
_cell.angle_beta   90.00
_cell.angle_gamma   90.00
#
_symmetry.space_group_name_H-M   'P 1'
#
loop_
_entity.id
_entity.type
_entity.pdbx_description
1 polymer ?
#
loop_
_entity_poly.entity_id
_entity_poly.type
_entity_poly.pdbx_seq_one_letter_code
_entity_poly.pdbx_strand_id
1 'polypeptide(L)'
;MKADYANDNILTEYLDSAKASLHAYFYENYAGKHVAPPILDPPRTAGPSKTSSRSLGNESPQKVNFTARYRKQASTRRDQLEEYFVLPREDFDTCNPISWWVGRRSQFPDLFFFARDLLAIPG
;
A
#
# COMPACT_ATOMS: atom_id res chain seq x y z
N MET A 1 -3.69 -16.50 -26.64
CA MET A 1 -3.97 -16.65 -25.19
C MET A 1 -5.06 -17.68 -24.91
N LYS A 2 -6.35 -17.45 -25.16
CA LYS A 2 -7.38 -18.48 -24.84
C LYS A 2 -7.21 -19.79 -25.62
N ALA A 3 -6.69 -19.70 -26.85
CA ALA A 3 -6.36 -20.87 -27.68
C ALA A 3 -5.24 -21.75 -27.09
N ASP A 4 -4.36 -21.18 -26.25
CA ASP A 4 -3.16 -21.86 -25.75
C ASP A 4 -3.48 -22.85 -24.60
N TYR A 5 -4.68 -22.72 -24.00
CA TYR A 5 -5.17 -23.57 -22.92
C TYR A 5 -6.61 -24.08 -23.15
N ALA A 6 -7.15 -23.93 -24.36
CA ALA A 6 -8.54 -24.28 -24.67
C ALA A 6 -8.89 -25.77 -24.48
N ASN A 7 -7.88 -26.64 -24.50
CA ASN A 7 -8.06 -28.09 -24.34
C ASN A 7 -7.84 -28.56 -22.89
N ASP A 8 -7.42 -27.66 -21.99
CA ASP A 8 -7.22 -27.98 -20.58
C ASP A 8 -8.51 -27.69 -19.81
N ASN A 9 -9.35 -28.72 -19.74
CA ASN A 9 -10.64 -28.66 -19.05
C ASN A 9 -10.47 -28.39 -17.55
N ILE A 10 -9.40 -28.90 -16.92
CA ILE A 10 -9.13 -28.71 -15.50
C ILE A 10 -8.79 -27.25 -15.22
N LEU A 11 -7.92 -26.66 -16.06
CA LEU A 11 -7.56 -25.25 -15.94
C LEU A 11 -8.76 -24.33 -16.20
N THR A 12 -9.61 -24.69 -17.16
CA THR A 12 -10.81 -23.91 -17.47
C THR A 12 -11.80 -23.89 -16.30
N GLU A 13 -12.07 -25.06 -15.71
CA GLU A 13 -12.94 -25.19 -14.53
C GLU A 13 -12.38 -24.43 -13.31
N TYR A 14 -11.07 -24.53 -13.09
CA TYR A 14 -10.39 -23.78 -12.03
C TYR A 14 -10.54 -22.27 -12.23
N LEU A 15 -10.32 -21.76 -13.44
CA LEU A 15 -10.42 -20.34 -13.74
C LEU A 15 -11.84 -19.80 -13.53
N ASP A 16 -12.85 -20.56 -13.90
CA ASP A 16 -14.23 -20.13 -13.73
C ASP A 16 -14.67 -20.16 -12.26
N SER A 17 -14.22 -21.15 -11.48
CA SER A 17 -14.39 -21.19 -10.02
C SER A 17 -13.67 -20.03 -9.32
N ALA A 18 -12.43 -19.73 -9.73
CA ALA A 18 -11.64 -18.64 -9.17
C ALA A 18 -12.29 -17.27 -9.45
N LYS A 19 -12.79 -17.05 -10.67
CA LYS A 19 -13.54 -15.83 -11.03
C LYS A 19 -14.80 -15.67 -10.19
N ALA A 20 -15.58 -16.73 -10.04
CA ALA A 20 -16.80 -16.70 -9.22
C ALA A 20 -16.49 -16.35 -7.77
N SER A 21 -15.44 -16.97 -7.21
CA SER A 21 -14.98 -16.73 -5.84
C SER A 21 -14.50 -15.28 -5.64
N LEU A 22 -13.72 -14.75 -6.58
CA LEU A 22 -13.24 -13.37 -6.54
C LEU A 22 -14.40 -12.37 -6.63
N HIS A 23 -15.37 -12.64 -7.51
CA HIS A 23 -16.55 -11.82 -7.67
C HIS A 23 -17.37 -11.78 -6.38
N ALA A 24 -17.65 -12.94 -5.76
CA ALA A 24 -18.33 -13.01 -4.48
C ALA A 24 -17.61 -12.21 -3.38
N TYR A 25 -16.29 -12.41 -3.26
CA TYR A 25 -15.48 -11.69 -2.28
C TYR A 25 -15.49 -10.17 -2.50
N PHE A 26 -15.45 -9.72 -3.76
CA PHE A 26 -15.54 -8.31 -4.10
C PHE A 26 -16.87 -7.70 -3.63
N TYR A 27 -17.99 -8.36 -3.90
CA TYR A 27 -19.30 -7.85 -3.52
C TYR A 27 -19.50 -7.81 -2.01
N GLU A 28 -19.04 -8.85 -1.31
CA GLU A 28 -19.12 -8.92 0.15
C GLU A 28 -18.24 -7.86 0.84
N ASN A 29 -17.05 -7.59 0.31
CA ASN A 29 -16.06 -6.79 1.02
C ASN A 29 -15.94 -5.35 0.54
N TYR A 30 -16.35 -5.05 -0.70
CA TYR A 30 -16.08 -3.77 -1.35
C TYR A 30 -17.33 -3.12 -1.94
N ALA A 31 -18.21 -3.85 -2.62
CA ALA A 31 -19.30 -3.27 -3.44
C ALA A 31 -20.41 -2.52 -2.67
N GLY A 32 -20.39 -2.53 -1.33
CA GLY A 32 -21.33 -1.77 -0.48
C GLY A 32 -20.66 -0.91 0.60
N LYS A 33 -19.32 -0.92 0.71
CA LYS A 33 -18.61 -0.10 1.70
C LYS A 33 -18.28 1.27 1.10
N HIS A 34 -19.33 2.02 0.75
CA HIS A 34 -19.19 3.46 0.66
C HIS A 34 -18.90 3.96 2.07
N VAL A 35 -17.62 4.26 2.30
CA VAL A 35 -17.10 5.00 3.44
C VAL A 35 -17.93 6.28 3.53
N ALA A 36 -18.83 6.35 4.51
CA ALA A 36 -19.35 7.63 4.94
C ALA A 36 -18.13 8.53 5.25
N PRO A 37 -18.06 9.75 4.72
CA PRO A 37 -16.94 10.63 4.98
C PRO A 37 -16.75 10.76 6.50
N PRO A 38 -15.52 10.71 7.02
CA PRO A 38 -15.29 10.90 8.44
C PRO A 38 -15.78 12.30 8.80
N ILE A 39 -16.85 12.37 9.59
CA ILE A 39 -17.29 13.60 10.23
C ILE A 39 -16.12 14.04 11.11
N LEU A 40 -15.47 15.13 10.70
CA LEU A 40 -14.44 15.78 11.48
C LEU A 40 -15.10 16.43 12.69
N ASP A 41 -15.15 15.72 13.82
CA ASP A 41 -15.48 16.36 15.09
C ASP A 41 -14.37 17.37 15.44
N PRO A 42 -14.69 18.65 15.74
CA PRO A 42 -13.70 19.63 16.13
C PRO A 42 -13.09 19.29 17.50
N PRO A 43 -11.81 19.62 17.73
CA PRO A 43 -11.12 19.26 18.97
C PRO A 43 -11.72 20.01 20.16
N ARG A 44 -12.33 19.27 21.10
CA ARG A 44 -12.66 19.79 22.43
C ARG A 44 -11.38 20.08 23.19
N THR A 45 -11.11 21.36 23.41
CA THR A 45 -10.07 21.86 24.31
C THR A 45 -10.34 21.35 25.73
N ALA A 46 -9.53 20.41 26.21
CA ALA A 46 -9.56 19.96 27.61
C ALA A 46 -8.92 21.03 28.49
N GLY A 47 -9.73 21.77 29.26
CA GLY A 47 -9.24 22.60 30.36
C GLY A 47 -8.71 21.72 31.51
N PRO A 48 -7.72 22.18 32.30
CA PRO A 48 -7.26 21.43 33.44
C PRO A 48 -8.20 21.70 34.63
N SER A 49 -8.76 20.66 35.22
CA SER A 49 -9.32 20.74 36.57
C SER A 49 -8.70 19.64 37.42
N LYS A 50 -7.91 20.09 38.40
CA LYS A 50 -7.38 19.26 39.48
C LYS A 50 -8.52 18.97 40.45
N THR A 51 -8.73 17.70 40.79
CA THR A 51 -9.15 17.33 42.14
C THR A 51 -8.80 15.88 42.42
N SER A 52 -8.01 15.68 43.48
CA SER A 52 -7.69 14.39 44.06
C SER A 52 -8.95 13.65 44.52
N SER A 53 -9.05 12.37 44.20
CA SER A 53 -9.72 11.40 45.08
C SER A 53 -8.96 10.07 45.01
N ARG A 54 -8.57 9.57 46.18
CA ARG A 54 -8.07 8.21 46.36
C ARG A 54 -9.26 7.27 46.18
N SER A 55 -9.12 6.25 45.34
CA SER A 55 -9.99 5.07 45.38
C SER A 55 -9.14 3.84 45.13
N LEU A 56 -9.10 2.95 46.12
CA LEU A 56 -8.71 1.56 45.96
C LEU A 56 -9.82 0.86 45.17
N GLY A 57 -9.45 0.07 44.16
CA GLY A 57 -10.34 -0.94 43.59
C GLY A 57 -10.41 -0.91 42.08
N ASN A 58 -9.93 -2.01 41.50
CA ASN A 58 -10.15 -2.49 40.13
C ASN A 58 -9.30 -1.80 39.05
N GLU A 59 -8.05 -2.27 38.95
CA GLU A 59 -7.25 -2.16 37.74
C GLU A 59 -8.02 -2.78 36.57
N SER A 60 -8.67 -1.94 35.78
CA SER A 60 -9.05 -2.29 34.42
C SER A 60 -7.75 -2.50 33.63
N PRO A 61 -7.57 -3.62 32.88
CA PRO A 61 -6.37 -3.82 32.08
C PRO A 61 -6.15 -2.60 31.22
N GLN A 62 -5.00 -1.93 31.37
CA GLN A 62 -4.65 -0.79 30.54
C GLN A 62 -4.94 -1.16 29.09
N LYS A 63 -5.70 -0.31 28.39
CA LYS A 63 -5.98 -0.47 26.96
C LYS A 63 -4.67 -0.26 26.20
N VAL A 64 -3.82 -1.28 26.21
CA VAL A 64 -2.60 -1.34 25.42
C VAL A 64 -3.01 -1.32 23.96
N ASN A 65 -2.65 -0.24 23.27
CA ASN A 65 -2.82 -0.16 21.83
C ASN A 65 -1.83 -1.13 21.17
N PHE A 66 -2.22 -2.41 21.04
CA PHE A 66 -1.44 -3.43 20.34
C PHE A 66 -1.09 -3.05 18.90
N THR A 67 -1.88 -2.16 18.30
CA THR A 67 -1.68 -1.65 16.95
C THR A 67 -0.78 -0.42 16.87
N ALA A 68 -0.29 0.11 18.00
CA ALA A 68 0.63 1.25 17.99
C ALA A 68 1.89 0.99 17.17
N ARG A 69 2.39 -0.25 17.17
CA ARG A 69 3.53 -0.69 16.34
C ARG A 69 3.23 -0.72 14.84
N TYR A 70 1.96 -0.79 14.46
CA TYR A 70 1.51 -0.78 13.06
C TYR A 70 1.17 0.62 12.55
N ARG A 71 1.34 1.66 13.38
CA ARG A 71 1.36 3.03 12.87
C ARG A 71 2.60 3.14 11.98
N LYS A 72 2.43 2.83 10.69
CA LYS A 72 3.37 3.22 9.66
C LYS A 72 3.59 4.70 9.89
N GLN A 73 4.79 5.08 10.29
CA GLN A 73 5.20 6.46 10.24
C GLN A 73 4.88 6.90 8.83
N ALA A 74 4.00 7.91 8.68
CA ALA A 74 3.81 8.58 7.42
C ALA A 74 5.20 9.12 7.08
N SER A 75 5.93 8.35 6.29
CA SER A 75 7.27 8.69 5.91
C SER A 75 7.13 10.01 5.17
N THR A 76 7.79 11.05 5.66
CA THR A 76 8.02 12.30 4.93
C THR A 76 8.96 12.03 3.75
N ARG A 77 8.76 10.91 3.07
CA ARG A 77 9.46 10.53 1.86
C ARG A 77 8.94 11.47 0.79
N ARG A 78 9.84 12.24 0.21
CA ARG A 78 9.53 12.90 -1.06
C ARG A 78 9.08 11.83 -2.04
N ASP A 79 8.09 12.16 -2.86
CA ASP A 79 7.63 11.27 -3.91
C ASP A 79 8.81 11.02 -4.86
N GLN A 80 9.24 9.76 -4.94
CA GLN A 80 10.35 9.34 -5.80
C GLN A 80 10.05 9.65 -7.27
N LEU A 81 8.77 9.63 -7.65
CA LEU A 81 8.36 9.88 -9.02
C LEU A 81 8.52 11.36 -9.38
N GLU A 82 8.11 12.26 -8.48
CA GLU A 82 8.34 13.70 -8.65
C GLU A 82 9.84 14.00 -8.72
N GLU A 83 10.64 13.41 -7.84
CA GLU A 83 12.10 13.59 -7.85
C GLU A 83 12.73 13.07 -9.16
N TYR A 84 12.28 11.92 -9.68
CA TYR A 84 12.73 11.39 -10.96
C TYR A 84 12.41 12.32 -12.13
N PHE A 85 11.20 12.90 -12.18
CA PHE A 85 10.81 13.78 -13.28
C PHE A 85 11.55 15.11 -13.34
N VAL A 86 12.14 15.55 -12.22
CA VAL A 86 12.95 16.78 -12.16
C VAL A 86 14.39 16.53 -12.63
N LEU A 87 14.83 15.27 -12.74
CA LEU A 87 16.19 14.95 -13.19
C LEU A 87 16.41 15.39 -14.66
N PRO A 88 17.64 15.81 -15.01
CA PRO A 88 18.02 16.01 -16.40
C PRO A 88 17.78 14.73 -17.21
N ARG A 89 17.30 14.90 -18.44
CA ARG A 89 17.19 13.78 -19.38
C ARG A 89 18.59 13.28 -19.71
N GLU A 90 18.82 12.00 -19.51
CA GLU A 90 20.03 11.32 -19.96
C GLU A 90 19.80 10.69 -21.33
N ASP A 91 20.87 10.62 -22.11
CA ASP A 91 20.86 10.01 -23.44
C ASP A 91 21.11 8.49 -23.31
N PHE A 92 20.10 7.70 -23.66
CA PHE A 92 20.16 6.25 -23.61
C PHE A 92 20.94 5.62 -24.77
N ASP A 93 21.36 6.41 -25.78
CA ASP A 93 22.29 5.92 -26.81
C ASP A 93 23.70 5.68 -26.23
N THR A 94 24.01 6.34 -25.11
CA THR A 94 25.31 6.22 -24.41
C THR A 94 25.21 5.53 -23.05
N CYS A 95 24.00 5.32 -22.53
CA CYS A 95 23.76 4.83 -21.18
C CYS A 95 22.89 3.57 -21.16
N ASN A 96 23.38 2.50 -20.51
CA ASN A 96 22.56 1.32 -20.27
C ASN A 96 21.52 1.63 -19.17
N PRO A 97 20.21 1.56 -19.46
CA PRO A 97 19.16 1.93 -18.51
C PRO A 97 19.17 1.08 -17.24
N ILE A 98 19.55 -0.21 -17.33
CA ILE A 98 19.64 -1.08 -16.16
C ILE A 98 20.77 -0.64 -15.25
N SER A 99 21.95 -0.37 -15.81
CA SER A 99 23.11 0.10 -15.05
C SER A 99 22.83 1.45 -14.38
N TRP A 100 22.10 2.33 -15.07
CA TRP A 100 21.66 3.62 -14.54
C TRP A 100 20.79 3.47 -13.28
N TRP A 101 19.76 2.61 -13.35
CA TRP A 101 18.87 2.34 -12.23
C TRP A 101 19.59 1.68 -11.06
N VAL A 102 20.53 0.75 -11.32
CA VAL A 102 21.35 0.12 -10.27
C VAL A 102 22.17 1.16 -9.50
N GLY A 103 22.80 2.10 -10.19
CA GLY A 103 23.59 3.18 -9.57
C GLY A 103 22.78 4.09 -8.65
N ARG A 104 21.47 4.21 -8.90
CA ARG A 104 20.55 5.09 -8.14
C ARG A 104 19.58 4.33 -7.24
N ARG A 105 19.83 3.05 -6.97
CA ARG A 105 18.96 2.21 -6.12
C ARG A 105 18.75 2.78 -4.72
N SER A 106 19.75 3.44 -4.13
CA SER A 106 19.61 4.08 -2.82
C SER A 106 18.75 5.35 -2.85
N GLN A 107 18.78 6.07 -3.97
CA GLN A 107 18.00 7.29 -4.21
C GLN A 107 16.52 6.95 -4.47
N PHE A 108 16.27 5.92 -5.29
CA PHE A 108 14.94 5.55 -5.75
C PHE A 108 14.61 4.07 -5.50
N PRO A 109 14.59 3.57 -4.26
CA PRO A 109 14.52 2.13 -4.04
C PRO A 109 13.18 1.51 -4.41
N ASP A 110 12.05 2.22 -4.30
CA ASP A 110 10.74 1.65 -4.71
C ASP A 110 10.60 1.72 -6.24
N LEU A 111 10.95 2.88 -6.80
CA LEU A 111 10.88 3.13 -8.24
C LEU A 111 11.91 2.27 -9.00
N PHE A 112 13.06 1.94 -8.40
CA PHE A 112 14.03 1.00 -8.94
C PHE A 112 13.43 -0.38 -9.20
N PHE A 113 12.67 -0.93 -8.24
CA PHE A 113 12.05 -2.25 -8.42
C PHE A 113 11.03 -2.20 -9.55
N PHE A 114 10.22 -1.15 -9.60
CA PHE A 114 9.25 -0.93 -10.68
C PHE A 114 9.94 -0.84 -12.05
N ALA A 115 10.98 -0.01 -12.17
CA ALA A 115 11.72 0.16 -13.42
C ALA A 115 12.42 -1.13 -13.86
N ARG A 116 13.03 -1.88 -12.92
CA ARG A 116 13.64 -3.17 -13.20
C ARG A 116 12.63 -4.15 -13.78
N ASP A 117 11.46 -4.26 -13.16
CA ASP A 117 10.43 -5.21 -13.58
C ASP A 117 9.89 -4.85 -14.98
N LEU A 118 9.76 -3.56 -15.29
CA LEU A 118 9.35 -3.07 -16.60
C LEU A 118 10.42 -3.30 -17.68
N LEU A 119 11.68 -3.02 -17.38
CA LEU A 119 12.81 -3.18 -18.32
C LEU A 119 13.19 -4.66 -18.57
N ALA A 120 12.74 -5.58 -17.71
CA ALA A 120 12.97 -7.01 -17.89
C ALA A 120 12.01 -7.65 -18.92
N ILE A 121 10.97 -6.92 -19.37
CA ILE A 121 10.04 -7.41 -20.39
C ILE A 121 10.76 -7.38 -21.75
N PRO A 122 10.98 -8.54 -22.41
CA PRO A 122 11.58 -8.56 -23.73
C PRO A 122 10.63 -7.90 -24.75
N GLY A 123 11.20 -7.04 -25.60
CA GLY A 123 10.52 -6.39 -26.72
C GLY A 123 10.42 -7.27 -27.95
#